data_AF-A0A941ZWM7-F1
#
_entry.id   AF-A0A941ZWM7-F1
#
_cell.length_a   1.000
_cell.length_b   1.000
_cell.length_c   1.000
_cell.angle_alpha   90.00
_cell.angle_beta   90.00
_cell.angle_gamma   90.00
#
_symmetry.space_group_name_H-M   'P 1'
#
loop_
_entity.id
_entity.type
_entity.pdbx_description
1 polymer ?
#
loop_
_entity_poly.entity_id
_entity_poly.type
_entity_poly.pdbx_seq_one_letter_code
_entity_poly.pdbx_strand_id
1 'polypeptide(L)'
;MSRDWQDFPDYWRRLREALLNPRVDDEALEAALREARARQPLPVLWLIGKTQAGKTSIIRALTGSETAEIGNGFQPCTRTARFYDFPTEVPVVRFLDTRGLGEVDYDPAEDIHYCESQAHLLLGVMKA
;
A
#
# COMPACT_ATOMS: atom_id res chain seq x y z
N MET A 1 -24.14 12.73 51.50
CA MET A 1 -24.97 12.00 50.53
C MET A 1 -25.69 13.03 49.66
N SER A 2 -25.55 12.86 48.33
CA SER A 2 -26.41 13.41 47.27
C SER A 2 -26.17 14.84 46.77
N ARG A 3 -25.48 14.97 45.62
CA ARG A 3 -26.04 15.53 44.36
C ARG A 3 -25.08 15.38 43.16
N ASP A 4 -24.78 14.14 42.75
CA ASP A 4 -24.00 13.86 41.52
C ASP A 4 -24.86 13.17 40.44
N TRP A 5 -26.09 13.68 40.22
CA TRP A 5 -27.04 13.08 39.27
C TRP A 5 -27.54 14.04 38.18
N GLN A 6 -27.02 15.28 38.11
CA GLN A 6 -27.43 16.24 37.08
C GLN A 6 -26.55 16.19 35.81
N ASP A 7 -25.32 15.70 35.90
CA ASP A 7 -24.35 15.70 34.78
C ASP A 7 -24.31 14.40 33.96
N PHE A 8 -25.07 13.39 34.38
CA PHE A 8 -25.12 12.07 33.72
C PHE A 8 -25.50 12.15 32.23
N PRO A 9 -26.49 12.97 31.80
CA PRO A 9 -26.84 13.09 30.39
C PRO A 9 -25.73 13.70 29.53
N ASP A 10 -24.96 14.66 30.08
CA ASP A 10 -23.87 15.32 29.37
C ASP A 10 -22.61 14.45 29.34
N TYR A 11 -22.34 13.72 30.43
CA TYR A 11 -21.29 12.70 30.48
C TYR A 11 -21.53 11.60 29.44
N TRP A 12 -22.75 11.06 29.35
CA TRP A 12 -23.10 10.05 28.34
C TRP A 12 -23.07 10.58 26.92
N ARG A 13 -23.43 11.84 26.69
CA ARG A 13 -23.32 12.48 25.37
C ARG A 13 -21.87 12.58 24.93
N ARG A 14 -20.98 13.05 25.81
CA ARG A 14 -19.54 13.17 25.54
C ARG A 14 -18.86 11.82 25.35
N LEU A 15 -19.21 10.83 26.16
CA LEU A 15 -18.70 9.46 26.01
C LEU A 15 -19.15 8.83 24.69
N ARG A 16 -20.43 9.04 24.32
CA ARG A 16 -20.99 8.58 23.04
C ARG A 16 -20.34 9.28 21.85
N GLU A 17 -20.08 10.58 21.92
CA GLU A 17 -19.34 11.31 20.88
C GLU A 17 -17.90 10.80 20.74
N ALA A 18 -17.17 10.61 21.84
CA ALA A 18 -15.80 10.12 21.82
C ALA A 18 -15.68 8.67 21.29
N LEU A 19 -16.68 7.82 21.55
CA LEU A 19 -16.68 6.42 21.12
C LEU A 19 -17.24 6.21 19.71
N LEU A 20 -18.25 6.99 19.28
CA LEU A 20 -18.90 6.81 17.97
C LEU A 20 -18.36 7.75 16.89
N ASN A 21 -17.71 8.85 17.25
CA ASN A 21 -17.00 9.76 16.37
C ASN A 21 -15.62 10.11 16.98
N PRO A 22 -14.70 9.13 17.06
CA PRO A 22 -13.34 9.42 17.49
C PRO A 22 -12.72 10.44 16.52
N ARG A 23 -12.69 11.71 16.94
CA ARG A 23 -12.00 12.77 16.22
C ARG A 23 -10.53 12.63 16.57
N VAL A 24 -9.76 12.10 15.63
CA VAL A 24 -8.32 12.21 15.68
C VAL A 24 -7.99 13.69 15.45
N ASP A 25 -7.12 14.25 16.28
CA ASP A 25 -6.56 15.58 16.01
C ASP A 25 -5.72 15.47 14.72
N ASP A 26 -6.17 16.14 13.66
CA ASP A 26 -5.57 16.07 12.33
C ASP A 26 -4.09 16.49 12.37
N GLU A 27 -3.71 17.44 13.23
CA GLU A 27 -2.33 17.90 13.34
C GLU A 27 -1.44 16.84 14.01
N ALA A 28 -1.94 16.20 15.08
CA ALA A 28 -1.25 15.11 15.74
C ALA A 28 -1.13 13.87 14.84
N LEU A 29 -2.16 13.57 14.05
CA LEU A 29 -2.14 12.49 13.06
C LEU A 29 -1.10 12.75 11.97
N GLU A 30 -1.08 13.95 11.39
CA GLU A 30 -0.11 14.33 10.36
C GLU A 30 1.33 14.31 10.87
N ALA A 31 1.56 14.72 12.13
CA ALA A 31 2.87 14.62 12.76
C ALA A 31 3.31 13.16 12.95
N ALA A 32 2.43 12.30 13.46
CA ALA A 32 2.71 10.87 13.65
C ALA A 32 2.95 10.14 12.31
N LEU A 33 2.18 10.46 11.27
CA LEU A 33 2.36 9.92 9.93
C LEU A 33 3.69 10.37 9.31
N ARG A 34 4.08 11.64 9.48
CA ARG A 34 5.41 12.13 9.04
C ARG A 34 6.54 11.40 9.74
N GLU A 35 6.47 11.23 11.06
CA GLU A 35 7.51 10.53 11.82
C GLU A 35 7.58 9.04 11.47
N ALA A 36 6.43 8.38 11.26
CA ALA A 36 6.38 7.00 10.81
C ALA A 36 7.03 6.83 9.43
N ARG A 37 6.69 7.69 8.46
CA ARG A 37 7.30 7.68 7.11
C ARG A 37 8.79 7.98 7.13
N ALA A 38 9.25 8.84 8.03
CA ALA A 38 10.68 9.14 8.18
C ALA A 38 11.47 7.93 8.72
N ARG A 39 10.85 7.12 9.60
CA ARG A 39 11.48 5.93 10.18
C ARG A 39 11.39 4.69 9.29
N GLN A 40 10.36 4.58 8.47
CA GLN A 40 10.15 3.44 7.58
C GLN A 40 9.97 3.92 6.15
N PRO A 41 10.99 3.77 5.28
CA PRO A 41 10.84 4.05 3.86
C PRO A 41 9.75 3.14 3.28
N LEU A 42 9.07 3.64 2.24
CA LEU A 42 7.99 2.91 1.57
C LEU A 42 8.51 1.53 1.09
N PRO A 43 8.01 0.41 1.63
CA PRO A 43 8.47 -0.91 1.23
C PRO A 43 8.15 -1.16 -0.25
N VAL A 44 9.12 -1.71 -0.98
CA VAL A 44 9.01 -1.97 -2.43
C VAL A 44 9.03 -3.47 -2.63
N LEU A 45 7.89 -4.02 -3.05
CA LEU A 45 7.68 -5.44 -3.29
C LEU A 45 7.78 -5.74 -4.79
N TRP A 46 8.79 -6.50 -5.18
CA TRP A 46 8.97 -6.95 -6.55
C TRP A 46 8.35 -8.31 -6.78
N LEU A 47 7.40 -8.40 -7.71
CA LEU A 47 6.82 -9.68 -8.12
C LEU A 47 7.52 -10.21 -9.37
N ILE A 48 8.13 -11.38 -9.26
CA ILE A 48 8.77 -12.07 -10.38
C ILE A 48 8.07 -13.39 -10.65
N GLY A 49 7.87 -13.71 -11.93
CA GLY A 49 7.32 -14.99 -12.36
C GLY A 49 7.08 -14.99 -13.86
N LYS A 50 6.86 -16.17 -14.43
CA LYS A 50 6.51 -16.31 -15.86
C LYS A 50 5.24 -15.51 -16.20
N THR A 51 5.00 -15.28 -17.49
CA THR A 51 3.71 -14.76 -17.95
C THR A 51 2.60 -15.68 -17.47
N GLN A 52 1.47 -15.10 -17.05
CA GLN A 52 0.32 -15.85 -16.54
C GLN A 52 0.59 -16.66 -15.25
N ALA A 53 1.69 -16.40 -14.53
CA ALA A 53 1.95 -17.02 -13.22
C ALA A 53 1.00 -16.52 -12.11
N GLY A 54 0.26 -15.43 -12.34
CA GLY A 54 -0.70 -14.87 -11.37
C GLY A 54 -0.19 -13.67 -10.57
N LYS A 55 0.91 -13.02 -11.00
CA LYS A 55 1.47 -11.82 -10.35
C LYS A 55 0.40 -10.75 -10.09
N THR A 56 -0.34 -10.39 -11.14
CA THR A 56 -1.37 -9.34 -11.04
C THR A 56 -2.54 -9.75 -10.16
N SER A 57 -2.90 -11.04 -10.14
CA SER A 57 -3.92 -11.55 -9.22
C SER A 57 -3.52 -11.42 -7.76
N ILE A 58 -2.24 -11.61 -7.42
CA ILE A 58 -1.71 -11.38 -6.07
C ILE A 58 -1.81 -9.90 -5.69
N ILE A 59 -1.41 -8.99 -6.59
CA ILE A 59 -1.53 -7.54 -6.36
C ILE A 59 -2.99 -7.15 -6.10
N ARG A 60 -3.93 -7.65 -6.90
CA ARG A 60 -5.37 -7.41 -6.68
C ARG A 60 -5.85 -7.95 -5.34
N ALA A 61 -5.42 -9.15 -4.95
CA ALA A 61 -5.81 -9.75 -3.68
C ALA A 61 -5.25 -8.97 -2.47
N LEU A 62 -4.03 -8.45 -2.57
CA LEU A 62 -3.39 -7.63 -1.52
C LEU A 62 -3.98 -6.23 -1.41
N THR A 63 -4.47 -5.68 -2.52
CA THR A 63 -5.00 -4.30 -2.56
C THR A 63 -6.51 -4.24 -2.39
N GLY A 64 -7.22 -5.37 -2.54
CA GLY A 64 -8.69 -5.42 -2.45
C GLY A 64 -9.42 -4.60 -3.52
N SER A 65 -8.70 -4.09 -4.52
CA SER A 65 -9.22 -3.22 -5.56
C SER A 65 -9.24 -3.96 -6.89
N GLU A 66 -10.44 -4.11 -7.47
CA GLU A 66 -10.60 -4.63 -8.83
C GLU A 66 -10.07 -3.64 -9.89
N THR A 67 -9.97 -2.36 -9.53
CA THR A 67 -9.53 -1.26 -10.41
C THR A 67 -8.05 -0.90 -10.24
N ALA A 68 -7.33 -1.53 -9.29
CA ALA A 68 -5.90 -1.34 -9.06
C ALA A 68 -5.03 -1.57 -10.32
N GLU A 69 -5.54 -2.29 -11.31
CA GLU A 69 -4.84 -2.47 -12.59
C GLU A 69 -4.86 -1.24 -13.50
N ILE A 70 -5.77 -0.29 -13.32
CA ILE A 70 -6.02 0.80 -14.28
C ILE A 70 -6.42 2.08 -13.55
N GLY A 71 -5.49 2.71 -12.83
CA GLY A 71 -5.77 4.02 -12.24
C GLY A 71 -4.53 4.72 -11.70
N ASN A 72 -4.03 5.72 -12.44
CA ASN A 72 -3.13 6.85 -12.10
C ASN A 72 -1.91 6.69 -11.16
N GLY A 73 -1.67 5.52 -10.53
CA GLY A 73 -0.52 5.24 -9.67
C GLY A 73 0.64 4.53 -10.38
N PHE A 74 0.52 4.30 -11.69
CA PHE A 74 1.55 3.66 -12.49
C PHE A 74 2.58 4.67 -13.01
N GLN A 75 3.72 4.76 -12.32
CA GLN A 75 4.86 5.49 -12.86
C GLN A 75 5.67 4.57 -13.79
N PRO A 76 5.86 4.94 -15.06
CA PRO A 76 6.71 4.19 -15.98
C PRO A 76 8.13 4.12 -15.41
N CYS A 77 8.67 2.92 -15.38
CA CYS A 77 10.01 2.66 -14.90
C CYS A 77 10.63 1.68 -15.88
N THR A 78 11.68 2.07 -16.61
CA THR A 78 12.11 1.39 -17.87
C THR A 78 10.95 1.24 -18.88
N ARG A 79 11.21 0.62 -20.04
CA ARG A 79 10.16 0.38 -21.06
C ARG A 79 9.12 -0.66 -20.59
N THR A 80 9.44 -1.45 -19.56
CA THR A 80 8.74 -2.69 -19.23
C THR A 80 8.46 -2.94 -17.75
N ALA A 81 9.07 -2.20 -16.82
CA ALA A 81 8.73 -2.25 -15.40
C ALA A 81 7.69 -1.18 -15.00
N ARG A 82 6.93 -1.45 -13.94
CA ARG A 82 5.85 -0.59 -13.48
C ARG A 82 5.84 -0.53 -11.96
N PHE A 83 5.83 0.69 -11.42
CA PHE A 83 5.56 0.91 -9.99
C PHE A 83 4.07 1.10 -9.76
N TYR A 84 3.57 0.58 -8.65
CA TYR A 84 2.19 0.74 -8.23
C TYR A 84 2.15 1.01 -6.72
N ASP A 85 1.84 2.26 -6.36
CA ASP A 85 1.70 2.69 -4.98
C ASP A 85 0.32 2.37 -4.43
N PHE A 86 0.26 1.85 -3.21
CA PHE A 86 -1.00 1.53 -2.57
C PHE A 86 -1.02 1.87 -1.07
N PRO A 87 -2.10 2.52 -0.57
CA PRO A 87 -3.06 3.32 -1.34
C PRO A 87 -2.41 4.43 -2.16
N THR A 88 -3.04 4.92 -3.23
CA THR A 88 -2.43 5.88 -4.16
C THR A 88 -2.14 7.23 -3.50
N GLU A 89 -3.06 7.73 -2.66
CA GLU A 89 -2.98 9.04 -2.03
C GLU A 89 -2.01 9.04 -0.84
N VAL A 90 -1.94 7.91 -0.13
CA VAL A 90 -1.08 7.71 1.03
C VAL A 90 -0.41 6.34 0.90
N PRO A 91 0.68 6.25 0.12
CA PRO A 91 1.34 4.97 -0.13
C PRO A 91 1.88 4.38 1.17
N VAL A 92 1.50 3.14 1.46
CA VAL A 92 2.06 2.34 2.55
C VAL A 92 2.88 1.17 2.02
N VAL A 93 2.67 0.80 0.75
CA VAL A 93 3.47 -0.17 0.01
C VAL A 93 3.57 0.24 -1.46
N ARG A 94 4.71 -0.05 -2.08
CA ARG A 94 4.94 0.07 -3.51
C ARG A 94 5.14 -1.32 -4.10
N PHE A 95 4.40 -1.65 -5.14
CA PHE A 95 4.61 -2.87 -5.90
C PHE A 95 5.40 -2.54 -7.16
N LEU A 96 6.36 -3.39 -7.49
CA LEU A 96 7.11 -3.37 -8.72
C LEU A 96 6.69 -4.61 -9.52
N ASP A 97 6.03 -4.39 -10.64
CA ASP A 97 5.64 -5.45 -11.59
C ASP A 97 6.49 -5.33 -12.86
N THR A 98 7.07 -6.45 -13.27
CA THR A 98 7.84 -6.57 -14.52
C THR A 98 7.15 -7.55 -15.46
N ARG A 99 7.46 -7.48 -16.76
CA ARG A 99 6.96 -8.49 -17.71
C ARG A 99 7.34 -9.90 -17.26
N GLY A 100 6.54 -10.87 -17.71
CA GLY A 100 6.78 -12.25 -17.34
C GLY A 100 8.15 -12.75 -17.79
N LEU A 101 8.84 -13.51 -16.92
CA LEU A 101 10.07 -14.18 -17.32
C LEU A 101 9.76 -15.15 -18.48
N GLY A 102 10.40 -14.94 -19.64
CA GLY A 102 10.21 -15.76 -20.84
C GLY A 102 9.19 -15.25 -21.86
N GLU A 103 8.77 -13.98 -21.78
CA GLU A 103 8.05 -13.36 -22.91
C GLU A 103 8.94 -13.27 -24.16
N VAL A 104 8.31 -13.45 -25.33
CA VAL A 104 9.00 -13.32 -26.63
C VAL A 104 9.49 -11.88 -26.79
N ASP A 105 10.73 -11.72 -27.25
CA ASP A 105 11.42 -10.42 -27.42
C ASP A 105 11.57 -9.58 -26.13
N TYR A 106 11.61 -10.24 -24.98
CA TYR A 106 11.88 -9.61 -23.68
C TYR A 106 13.20 -10.10 -23.08
N ASP A 107 14.17 -9.19 -22.96
CA ASP A 107 15.38 -9.39 -22.17
C ASP A 107 15.14 -8.86 -20.74
N PRO A 108 15.06 -9.73 -19.72
CA PRO A 108 14.81 -9.30 -18.36
C PRO A 108 16.06 -8.71 -17.68
N ALA A 109 17.25 -8.76 -18.27
CA ALA A 109 18.48 -8.36 -17.60
C ALA A 109 18.49 -6.87 -17.18
N GLU A 110 18.01 -5.98 -18.05
CA GLU A 110 17.91 -4.55 -17.77
C GLU A 110 16.92 -4.27 -16.64
N ASP A 111 15.74 -4.90 -16.69
CA ASP A 111 14.73 -4.77 -15.64
C ASP A 111 15.25 -5.35 -14.32
N ILE A 112 15.92 -6.50 -14.33
CA ILE A 112 16.48 -7.11 -13.11
C ILE A 112 17.50 -6.18 -12.46
N HIS A 113 18.49 -5.70 -13.21
CA HIS A 113 19.53 -4.82 -12.68
C HIS A 113 18.96 -3.53 -12.09
N TYR A 114 17.97 -2.96 -12.77
CA TYR A 114 17.30 -1.77 -12.27
C TYR A 114 16.52 -2.06 -10.98
N CYS A 115 15.71 -3.12 -10.99
CA CYS A 115 14.77 -3.46 -9.94
C CYS A 115 15.45 -3.97 -8.66
N GLU A 116 16.59 -4.66 -8.77
CA GLU A 116 17.40 -5.11 -7.62
C GLU A 116 17.84 -3.96 -6.72
N SER A 117 18.10 -2.77 -7.28
CA SER A 117 18.51 -1.59 -6.50
C SER A 117 17.35 -0.90 -5.77
N GLN A 118 16.11 -1.17 -6.19
CA GLN A 118 14.91 -0.48 -5.72
C GLN A 118 14.04 -1.36 -4.81
N ALA A 119 14.08 -2.68 -5.00
CA ALA A 119 13.23 -3.62 -4.30
C ALA A 119 13.76 -3.89 -2.89
N HIS A 120 12.85 -3.85 -1.91
CA HIS A 120 13.11 -4.25 -0.53
C HIS A 120 12.75 -5.72 -0.28
N LEU A 121 11.83 -6.28 -1.08
CA LEU A 121 11.39 -7.67 -0.99
C LEU A 121 11.11 -8.24 -2.39
N LEU A 122 11.53 -9.48 -2.64
CA LEU A 122 11.25 -10.22 -3.87
C LEU A 122 10.25 -11.36 -3.61
N LEU A 123 9.19 -11.40 -4.42
CA LEU A 123 8.13 -12.41 -4.39
C LEU A 123 8.18 -13.25 -5.67
N GLY A 124 8.66 -14.48 -5.54
CA GLY A 124 8.64 -15.48 -6.60
C GLY A 124 7.26 -16.10 -6.76
N VAL A 125 6.62 -15.87 -7.90
CA VAL A 125 5.28 -16.36 -8.24
C VAL A 125 5.39 -17.51 -9.22
N MET A 126 4.87 -18.67 -8.81
CA MET A 126 4.87 -19.90 -9.60
C MET A 126 3.46 -20.48 -9.65
N LYS A 127 3.08 -20.97 -10.82
CA LYS A 127 1.86 -21.76 -11.00
C LYS A 127 2.24 -23.22 -11.12
N ALA A 128 1.58 -24.08 -10.33
CA ALA A 128 1.73 -25.53 -10.37
C ALA A 128 1.08 -26.13 -11.63
#